data_AF-A0A077ZX45-F1
#
_entry.id   AF-A0A077ZX45-F1
#
_cell.length_a   1.000
_cell.length_b   1.000
_cell.length_c   1.000
_cell.angle_alpha   90.00
_cell.angle_beta   90.00
_cell.angle_gamma   90.00
#
_symmetry.space_group_name_H-M   'P 1'
#
loop_
_entity.id
_entity.type
_entity.pdbx_description
1 polymer ?
#
loop_
_entity_poly.entity_id
_entity_poly.type
_entity_poly.pdbx_seq_one_letter_code
_entity_poly.pdbx_strand_id
1 'polypeptide(L)'
;MTEISPSIKQQIYAQHTYPSQAHHIVGGLQSSVISGHEKNSQVVINTSTTIVKQQFVEVSTSEQRVSEFAQHVEAANVDFKETIMKKVHTFKLKDTAELNHRIDEMKQDEFLSLEKLNKQYVQLEQKEAHEVDKLKKSKHLLLRSISQWEQIRKRRRAFECWRTYFQKKKKDNNQSDYCEFFYQQGIKARGFKAFKLFAQVAGNRQYEKRVKDRIDLTITHLVEERKNEKDFLEAMIRELEEQYRIELRKKAILKSQCDQAYLRGVSAISMEALKMSHSTLQDYYKGMKMPSYDGNNILEQIMRMRQDTSSQVVTQQVRVVTTETVTRDVRARSDLEQSFGKTQQ
;
A
#
# COMPACT_ATOMS: atom_id res chain seq x y z
N MET A 1 17.40 18.54 -11.46
CA MET A 1 18.48 17.77 -12.09
C MET A 1 17.91 16.40 -12.42
N THR A 2 17.24 16.24 -13.57
CA THR A 2 17.82 15.86 -14.87
C THR A 2 18.52 14.51 -14.83
N GLU A 3 17.76 13.42 -14.97
CA GLU A 3 18.14 12.31 -15.84
C GLU A 3 16.87 11.74 -16.47
N ILE A 4 16.66 12.12 -17.72
CA ILE A 4 15.76 11.50 -18.68
C ILE A 4 16.67 10.63 -19.55
N SER A 5 16.40 9.33 -19.66
CA SER A 5 16.62 8.59 -20.91
C SER A 5 16.06 7.16 -20.90
N PRO A 6 15.81 6.60 -22.11
CA PRO A 6 14.63 5.79 -22.40
C PRO A 6 15.00 4.36 -22.84
N SER A 7 14.07 3.40 -22.77
CA SER A 7 14.05 2.26 -23.71
C SER A 7 12.77 1.45 -23.55
N ILE A 8 11.76 1.74 -24.36
CA ILE A 8 10.69 0.78 -24.67
C ILE A 8 10.78 0.54 -26.18
N LYS A 9 11.44 -0.56 -26.55
CA LYS A 9 11.40 -1.08 -27.92
C LYS A 9 10.00 -1.63 -28.19
N GLN A 10 9.18 -0.84 -28.87
CA GLN A 10 8.04 -1.36 -29.63
C GLN A 10 8.57 -1.99 -30.92
N GLN A 11 8.24 -3.25 -31.17
CA GLN A 11 8.25 -3.80 -32.54
C GLN A 11 6.85 -3.60 -33.12
N ILE A 12 6.72 -2.53 -33.89
CA ILE A 12 5.65 -2.33 -34.86
C ILE A 12 6.13 -2.99 -36.15
N TYR A 13 5.54 -4.12 -36.52
CA TYR A 13 5.55 -4.57 -37.91
C TYR A 13 4.16 -4.33 -38.49
N ALA A 14 4.04 -3.21 -39.19
CA ALA A 14 3.04 -3.01 -40.21
C ALA A 14 3.78 -3.07 -41.56
N GLN A 15 3.41 -4.04 -42.39
CA GLN A 15 3.62 -3.93 -43.83
C GLN A 15 2.32 -4.35 -44.53
N HIS A 16 1.56 -3.33 -44.90
CA HIS A 16 0.66 -3.39 -46.04
C HIS A 16 1.47 -3.10 -47.30
N THR A 17 1.39 -3.98 -48.28
CA THR A 17 1.60 -3.65 -49.69
C THR A 17 0.77 -4.62 -50.53
N TYR A 18 -0.39 -4.15 -50.98
CA TYR A 18 -0.91 -4.53 -52.29
C TYR A 18 -0.36 -3.51 -53.30
N PRO A 19 -0.03 -3.96 -54.51
CA PRO A 19 -0.69 -3.42 -55.69
C PRO A 19 -1.14 -4.58 -56.60
N SER A 20 -2.37 -4.54 -57.08
CA SER A 20 -2.79 -3.90 -58.35
C SER A 20 -2.71 -4.85 -59.53
N GLN A 21 -3.83 -4.85 -60.24
CA GLN A 21 -4.15 -5.55 -61.48
C GLN A 21 -3.14 -5.28 -62.60
N ALA A 22 -3.03 -6.23 -63.52
CA ALA A 22 -2.71 -5.95 -64.92
C ALA A 22 -3.38 -7.00 -65.82
N HIS A 23 -4.34 -6.52 -66.61
CA HIS A 23 -4.81 -7.15 -67.84
C HIS A 23 -3.71 -7.14 -68.92
N HIS A 24 -3.60 -8.24 -69.66
CA HIS A 24 -3.08 -8.36 -71.03
C HIS A 24 -3.66 -9.69 -71.54
N ILE A 25 -4.57 -9.82 -72.53
CA ILE A 25 -4.62 -9.33 -73.91
C ILE A 25 -3.31 -9.56 -74.67
N VAL A 26 -3.23 -10.75 -75.28
CA VAL A 26 -2.47 -11.14 -76.47
C VAL A 26 -3.35 -12.21 -77.15
N GLY A 27 -3.81 -12.15 -78.40
CA GLY A 27 -3.34 -11.40 -79.57
C GLY A 27 -2.72 -12.39 -80.57
N GLY A 28 -3.43 -12.73 -81.64
CA GLY A 28 -2.97 -13.58 -82.75
C GLY A 28 -4.14 -14.32 -83.39
N LEU A 29 -4.89 -13.83 -84.39
CA LEU A 29 -4.52 -13.43 -85.77
C LEU A 29 -3.73 -14.50 -86.54
N GLN A 30 -4.43 -15.21 -87.44
CA GLN A 30 -4.13 -15.42 -88.88
C GLN A 30 -5.25 -16.33 -89.44
N SER A 31 -6.01 -15.95 -90.49
CA SER A 31 -5.58 -15.88 -91.91
C SER A 31 -5.10 -17.28 -92.35
N SER A 32 -5.55 -17.97 -93.39
CA SER A 32 -6.01 -17.59 -94.72
C SER A 32 -6.17 -18.93 -95.50
N VAL A 33 -7.19 -19.10 -96.36
CA VAL A 33 -7.02 -19.10 -97.85
C VAL A 33 -6.70 -20.47 -98.49
N ILE A 34 -7.63 -20.88 -99.36
CA ILE A 34 -7.48 -21.52 -100.68
C ILE A 34 -7.17 -23.03 -100.79
N SER A 35 -7.80 -23.59 -101.83
CA SER A 35 -7.47 -24.77 -102.64
C SER A 35 -8.29 -26.01 -102.29
N GLY A 36 -9.15 -26.56 -103.14
CA GLY A 36 -9.14 -26.55 -104.60
C GLY A 36 -8.85 -27.97 -105.11
N HIS A 37 -9.80 -28.52 -105.89
CA HIS A 37 -9.70 -29.47 -107.02
C HIS A 37 -10.99 -30.31 -107.08
N GLU A 38 -11.89 -30.11 -108.04
CA GLU A 38 -11.81 -30.26 -109.51
C GLU A 38 -11.95 -31.71 -110.00
N LYS A 39 -12.56 -31.79 -111.21
CA LYS A 39 -12.58 -32.86 -112.23
C LYS A 39 -13.75 -33.83 -112.08
N ASN A 40 -14.62 -34.09 -113.08
CA ASN A 40 -14.61 -33.91 -114.54
C ASN A 40 -16.09 -33.80 -114.99
N SER A 41 -16.56 -32.92 -115.88
CA SER A 41 -16.26 -32.69 -117.32
C SER A 41 -16.37 -33.93 -118.22
N GLN A 42 -17.46 -34.02 -119.01
CA GLN A 42 -17.49 -34.18 -120.49
C GLN A 42 -18.96 -34.39 -120.95
N VAL A 43 -19.59 -33.63 -121.87
CA VAL A 43 -19.23 -33.17 -123.24
C VAL A 43 -19.03 -34.39 -124.17
N VAL A 44 -19.67 -34.65 -125.31
CA VAL A 44 -20.69 -33.98 -126.13
C VAL A 44 -20.93 -34.88 -127.39
N ILE A 45 -21.99 -34.60 -128.18
CA ILE A 45 -22.08 -34.75 -129.67
C ILE A 45 -22.37 -36.12 -130.33
N ASN A 46 -23.34 -36.05 -131.28
CA ASN A 46 -23.54 -36.83 -132.53
C ASN A 46 -24.04 -38.29 -132.43
N THR A 47 -24.82 -38.88 -133.35
CA THR A 47 -25.35 -38.53 -134.69
C THR A 47 -26.26 -39.67 -135.16
N SER A 48 -27.42 -39.33 -135.71
CA SER A 48 -27.89 -39.78 -137.05
C SER A 48 -28.56 -41.14 -137.31
N THR A 49 -29.68 -41.05 -138.06
CA THR A 49 -30.09 -41.84 -139.26
C THR A 49 -30.50 -43.32 -139.05
N THR A 50 -31.56 -43.94 -139.64
CA THR A 50 -32.42 -43.66 -140.82
C THR A 50 -33.54 -44.72 -140.98
N ILE A 51 -34.66 -44.37 -141.66
CA ILE A 51 -35.42 -45.15 -142.71
C ILE A 51 -36.31 -46.35 -142.28
N VAL A 52 -37.53 -46.65 -142.76
CA VAL A 52 -38.51 -46.16 -143.78
C VAL A 52 -39.83 -46.96 -143.59
N LYS A 53 -41.06 -46.43 -143.70
CA LYS A 53 -42.02 -46.36 -144.86
C LYS A 53 -43.37 -46.00 -144.20
N GLN A 54 -44.30 -45.18 -144.69
CA GLN A 54 -44.92 -45.19 -146.01
C GLN A 54 -45.85 -43.94 -146.10
N GLN A 55 -45.66 -43.12 -147.13
CA GLN A 55 -46.53 -42.01 -147.53
C GLN A 55 -47.34 -42.43 -148.75
N PHE A 56 -48.63 -42.07 -148.76
CA PHE A 56 -49.48 -41.61 -149.88
C PHE A 56 -50.82 -41.32 -149.15
N VAL A 57 -51.23 -40.09 -148.82
CA VAL A 57 -51.67 -38.95 -149.64
C VAL A 57 -52.02 -37.85 -148.62
N GLU A 58 -51.60 -36.57 -148.78
CA GLU A 58 -52.28 -35.35 -148.23
C GLU A 58 -51.32 -34.12 -148.23
N VAL A 59 -51.46 -33.23 -149.22
CA VAL A 59 -50.72 -31.94 -149.32
C VAL A 59 -51.73 -30.81 -149.56
N SER A 60 -52.37 -30.35 -148.49
CA SER A 60 -53.14 -29.09 -148.43
C SER A 60 -53.55 -28.68 -147.00
N THR A 61 -52.91 -29.27 -145.97
CA THR A 61 -53.18 -29.01 -144.54
C THR A 61 -51.90 -28.81 -143.70
N SER A 62 -50.71 -28.58 -144.30
CA SER A 62 -49.42 -28.49 -143.56
C SER A 62 -48.97 -27.08 -143.18
N GLU A 63 -49.22 -26.04 -143.99
CA GLU A 63 -48.85 -24.65 -143.63
C GLU A 63 -49.64 -24.13 -142.41
N GLN A 64 -50.91 -24.54 -142.32
CA GLN A 64 -51.74 -24.26 -141.15
C GLN A 64 -51.20 -24.96 -139.89
N ARG A 65 -50.75 -26.22 -140.01
CA ARG A 65 -50.14 -26.96 -138.89
C ARG A 65 -48.77 -26.40 -138.46
N VAL A 66 -47.97 -25.83 -139.36
CA VAL A 66 -46.68 -25.19 -139.00
C VAL A 66 -46.90 -23.85 -138.31
N SER A 67 -47.89 -23.06 -138.75
CA SER A 67 -48.29 -21.82 -138.07
C SER A 67 -48.92 -22.09 -136.70
N GLU A 68 -49.80 -23.10 -136.61
CA GLU A 68 -50.38 -23.56 -135.34
C GLU A 68 -49.28 -24.12 -134.41
N PHE A 69 -48.29 -24.82 -134.94
CA PHE A 69 -47.13 -25.28 -134.16
C PHE A 69 -46.27 -24.13 -133.66
N ALA A 70 -45.98 -23.13 -134.50
CA ALA A 70 -45.22 -21.95 -134.09
C ALA A 70 -45.95 -21.14 -133.00
N GLN A 71 -47.27 -20.91 -133.16
CA GLN A 71 -48.10 -20.29 -132.14
C GLN A 71 -48.17 -21.13 -130.87
N HIS A 72 -48.25 -22.46 -130.98
CA HIS A 72 -48.25 -23.35 -129.82
C HIS A 72 -46.89 -23.37 -129.11
N VAL A 73 -45.78 -23.27 -129.84
CA VAL A 73 -44.43 -23.15 -129.26
C VAL A 73 -44.25 -21.80 -128.57
N GLU A 74 -44.75 -20.71 -129.16
CA GLU A 74 -44.68 -19.38 -128.58
C GLU A 74 -45.58 -19.24 -127.36
N ALA A 75 -46.82 -19.75 -127.43
CA ALA A 75 -47.73 -19.86 -126.29
C ALA A 75 -47.14 -20.74 -125.17
N ALA A 76 -46.58 -21.90 -125.51
CA ALA A 76 -45.90 -22.77 -124.54
C ALA A 76 -44.66 -22.11 -123.91
N ASN A 77 -43.92 -21.29 -124.66
CA ASN A 77 -42.78 -20.54 -124.13
C ASN A 77 -43.21 -19.40 -123.20
N VAL A 78 -44.31 -18.71 -123.53
CA VAL A 78 -44.90 -17.68 -122.67
C VAL A 78 -45.41 -18.32 -121.38
N ASP A 79 -46.17 -19.42 -121.46
CA ASP A 79 -46.65 -20.19 -120.31
C ASP A 79 -45.49 -20.73 -119.47
N PHE A 80 -44.43 -21.22 -120.11
CA PHE A 80 -43.23 -21.69 -119.41
C PHE A 80 -42.52 -20.55 -118.69
N LYS A 81 -42.30 -19.41 -119.34
CA LYS A 81 -41.71 -18.22 -118.72
C LYS A 81 -42.56 -17.70 -117.59
N GLU A 82 -43.88 -17.65 -117.75
CA GLU A 82 -44.80 -17.21 -116.70
C GLU A 82 -44.80 -18.19 -115.52
N THR A 83 -44.74 -19.49 -115.78
CA THR A 83 -44.63 -20.54 -114.75
C THR A 83 -43.29 -20.45 -114.01
N ILE A 84 -42.18 -20.24 -114.72
CA ILE A 84 -40.85 -20.02 -114.14
C ILE A 84 -40.85 -18.75 -113.30
N MET A 85 -41.38 -17.63 -113.81
CA MET A 85 -41.46 -16.35 -113.10
C MET A 85 -42.33 -16.46 -111.85
N LYS A 86 -43.49 -17.13 -111.93
CA LYS A 86 -44.33 -17.43 -110.76
C LYS A 86 -43.59 -18.29 -109.75
N LYS A 87 -42.90 -19.34 -110.19
CA LYS A 87 -42.06 -20.19 -109.30
C LYS A 87 -40.91 -19.40 -108.66
N VAL A 88 -40.22 -18.55 -109.40
CA VAL A 88 -39.14 -17.69 -108.86
C VAL A 88 -39.72 -16.68 -107.88
N HIS A 89 -40.89 -16.11 -108.15
CA HIS A 89 -41.53 -15.16 -107.25
C HIS A 89 -42.02 -15.85 -105.96
N THR A 90 -42.62 -17.04 -106.06
CA THR A 90 -43.01 -17.82 -104.88
C THR A 90 -41.80 -18.32 -104.09
N PHE A 91 -40.70 -18.73 -104.74
CA PHE A 91 -39.45 -19.03 -104.05
C PHE A 91 -38.91 -17.80 -103.32
N LYS A 92 -38.84 -16.63 -103.98
CA LYS A 92 -38.42 -15.39 -103.32
C LYS A 92 -39.31 -15.04 -102.13
N LEU A 93 -40.64 -15.10 -102.28
CA LEU A 93 -41.57 -14.81 -101.19
C LEU A 93 -41.38 -15.79 -100.02
N LYS A 94 -41.20 -17.08 -100.32
CA LYS A 94 -40.93 -18.11 -99.33
C LYS A 94 -39.60 -17.88 -98.61
N ASP A 95 -38.52 -17.66 -99.34
CA ASP A 95 -37.18 -17.40 -98.78
C ASP A 95 -37.17 -16.11 -97.95
N THR A 96 -37.88 -15.06 -98.40
CA THR A 96 -37.97 -13.79 -97.67
C THR A 96 -38.81 -13.96 -96.40
N ALA A 97 -39.89 -14.74 -96.44
CA ALA A 97 -40.70 -15.04 -95.26
C ALA A 97 -39.94 -15.91 -94.25
N GLU A 98 -39.20 -16.92 -94.72
CA GLU A 98 -38.36 -17.77 -93.88
C GLU A 98 -37.20 -16.98 -93.25
N LEU A 99 -36.57 -16.08 -94.02
CA LEU A 99 -35.55 -15.18 -93.51
C LEU A 99 -36.10 -14.21 -92.46
N ASN A 100 -37.27 -13.60 -92.70
CA ASN A 100 -37.92 -12.71 -91.73
C ASN A 100 -38.27 -13.45 -90.43
N HIS A 101 -38.85 -14.66 -90.53
CA HIS A 101 -39.14 -15.48 -89.36
C HIS A 101 -37.87 -15.77 -88.55
N ARG A 102 -36.76 -16.10 -89.24
CA ARG A 102 -35.48 -16.37 -88.57
C ARG A 102 -34.85 -15.12 -87.95
N ILE A 103 -35.01 -13.96 -88.59
CA ILE A 103 -34.62 -12.66 -88.01
C ILE A 103 -35.42 -12.39 -86.73
N ASP A 104 -36.72 -12.65 -86.73
CA ASP A 104 -37.55 -12.42 -85.54
C ASP A 104 -37.27 -13.42 -84.41
N GLU A 105 -36.96 -14.68 -84.73
CA GLU A 105 -36.42 -15.65 -83.75
C GLU A 105 -35.11 -15.16 -83.14
N MET A 106 -34.15 -14.71 -83.94
CA MET A 106 -32.87 -14.20 -83.44
C MET A 106 -33.06 -12.95 -82.56
N LYS A 107 -33.95 -12.03 -82.93
CA LYS A 107 -34.28 -10.87 -82.10
C LYS A 107 -34.89 -11.28 -80.77
N GLN A 108 -35.77 -12.30 -80.78
CA GLN A 108 -36.39 -12.82 -79.57
C GLN A 108 -35.35 -13.49 -78.65
N ASP A 109 -34.42 -14.27 -79.21
CA ASP A 109 -33.33 -14.88 -78.46
C ASP A 109 -32.36 -13.83 -77.90
N GLU A 110 -32.04 -12.80 -78.68
CA GLU A 110 -31.23 -11.65 -78.23
C GLU A 110 -31.93 -10.92 -77.07
N PHE A 111 -33.23 -10.64 -77.21
CA PHE A 111 -34.03 -10.02 -76.16
C PHE A 111 -34.03 -10.86 -74.88
N LEU A 112 -34.25 -12.17 -74.97
CA LEU A 112 -34.22 -13.09 -73.81
C LEU A 112 -32.83 -13.17 -73.17
N SER A 113 -31.76 -13.13 -73.98
CA SER A 113 -30.39 -13.10 -73.48
C SER A 113 -30.09 -11.81 -72.72
N LEU A 114 -30.50 -10.66 -73.28
CA LEU A 114 -30.39 -9.35 -72.64
C LEU A 114 -31.21 -9.27 -71.35
N GLU A 115 -32.43 -9.82 -71.34
CA GLU A 115 -33.26 -9.86 -70.14
C GLU A 115 -32.62 -10.70 -69.02
N LYS A 116 -32.05 -11.87 -69.37
CA LYS A 116 -31.30 -12.72 -68.43
C LYS A 116 -30.07 -11.99 -67.90
N LEU A 117 -29.30 -11.33 -68.77
CA LEU A 117 -28.11 -10.59 -68.38
C LEU A 117 -28.47 -9.42 -67.46
N ASN A 118 -29.52 -8.66 -67.78
CA ASN A 118 -30.00 -7.56 -66.93
C ASN A 118 -30.47 -8.06 -65.55
N LYS A 119 -31.21 -9.17 -65.50
CA LYS A 119 -31.56 -9.82 -64.23
C LYS A 119 -30.33 -10.23 -63.41
N GLN A 120 -29.28 -10.73 -64.05
CA GLN A 120 -28.02 -11.05 -63.37
C GLN A 120 -27.33 -9.80 -62.83
N TYR A 121 -27.28 -8.71 -63.60
CA TYR A 121 -26.71 -7.43 -63.14
C TYR A 121 -27.43 -6.88 -61.92
N VAL A 122 -28.77 -6.83 -61.95
CA VAL A 122 -29.58 -6.37 -60.80
C VAL A 122 -29.34 -7.25 -59.57
N GLN A 123 -29.24 -8.58 -59.74
CA GLN A 123 -28.92 -9.48 -58.62
C GLN A 123 -27.51 -9.26 -58.07
N LEU A 124 -26.53 -8.98 -58.92
CA LEU A 124 -25.16 -8.66 -58.48
C LEU A 124 -25.12 -7.34 -57.72
N GLU A 125 -25.81 -6.30 -58.21
CA GLU A 125 -25.91 -5.01 -57.55
C GLU A 125 -26.58 -5.12 -56.17
N GLN A 126 -27.68 -5.89 -56.07
CA GLN A 126 -28.33 -6.17 -54.79
C GLN A 126 -27.42 -6.95 -53.82
N LYS A 127 -26.66 -7.93 -54.32
CA LYS A 127 -25.68 -8.67 -53.50
C LYS A 127 -24.57 -7.76 -53.02
N GLU A 128 -24.03 -6.90 -53.88
CA GLU A 128 -23.00 -5.93 -53.53
C GLU A 128 -23.50 -4.95 -52.47
N ALA A 129 -24.70 -4.37 -52.66
CA ALA A 129 -25.31 -3.48 -51.67
C ALA A 129 -25.50 -4.17 -50.30
N HIS A 130 -25.92 -5.43 -50.30
CA HIS A 130 -26.07 -6.21 -49.08
C HIS A 130 -24.73 -6.53 -48.39
N GLU A 131 -23.68 -6.85 -49.16
CA GLU A 131 -22.32 -7.05 -48.62
C GLU A 131 -21.72 -5.75 -48.08
N VAL A 132 -21.94 -4.63 -48.76
CA VAL A 132 -21.54 -3.29 -48.27
C VAL A 132 -22.23 -2.96 -46.94
N ASP A 133 -23.52 -3.26 -46.80
CA ASP A 133 -24.25 -3.03 -45.55
C ASP A 133 -23.83 -3.99 -44.43
N LYS A 134 -23.51 -5.25 -44.75
CA LYS A 134 -22.88 -6.18 -43.80
C LYS A 134 -21.53 -5.64 -43.32
N LEU A 135 -20.69 -5.15 -44.22
CA LEU A 135 -19.39 -4.56 -43.89
C LEU A 135 -19.53 -3.31 -43.02
N LYS A 136 -20.50 -2.43 -43.30
CA LYS A 136 -20.81 -1.27 -42.44
C LYS A 136 -21.23 -1.70 -41.04
N LYS A 137 -22.14 -2.69 -40.92
CA LYS A 137 -22.58 -3.23 -39.63
C LYS A 137 -21.42 -3.86 -38.86
N SER A 138 -20.59 -4.66 -39.53
CA SER A 138 -19.39 -5.27 -38.95
C SER A 138 -18.39 -4.21 -38.46
N LYS A 139 -18.09 -3.20 -39.28
CA LYS A 139 -17.22 -2.08 -38.92
C LYS A 139 -17.76 -1.32 -37.71
N HIS A 140 -19.07 -1.08 -37.64
CA HIS A 140 -19.70 -0.42 -36.50
C HIS A 140 -19.55 -1.24 -35.20
N LEU A 141 -19.77 -2.55 -35.25
CA LEU A 141 -19.60 -3.45 -34.11
C LEU A 141 -18.14 -3.49 -33.63
N LEU A 142 -17.19 -3.50 -34.56
CA LEU A 142 -15.76 -3.48 -34.26
C LEU A 142 -15.35 -2.16 -33.58
N LEU A 143 -15.80 -1.01 -34.11
CA LEU A 143 -15.54 0.29 -33.49
C LEU A 143 -16.17 0.42 -32.09
N ARG A 144 -17.39 -0.10 -31.90
CA ARG A 144 -18.04 -0.15 -30.59
C ARG A 144 -17.23 -0.99 -29.60
N SER A 145 -16.74 -2.15 -30.04
CA SER A 145 -15.90 -3.02 -29.22
C SER A 145 -14.59 -2.34 -28.83
N ILE A 146 -13.90 -1.70 -29.79
CA ILE A 146 -12.67 -0.94 -29.52
C ILE A 146 -12.92 0.16 -28.47
N SER A 147 -14.00 0.94 -28.63
CA SER A 147 -14.37 2.00 -27.69
C SER A 147 -14.62 1.45 -26.28
N GLN A 148 -15.33 0.33 -26.15
CA GLN A 148 -15.53 -0.34 -24.85
C GLN A 148 -14.20 -0.79 -24.23
N TRP A 149 -13.31 -1.40 -25.01
CA TRP A 149 -11.98 -1.80 -24.55
C TRP A 149 -11.11 -0.63 -24.11
N GLU A 150 -11.19 0.51 -24.79
CA GLU A 150 -10.51 1.74 -24.38
C GLU A 150 -11.05 2.30 -23.08
N GLN A 151 -12.39 2.32 -22.90
CA GLN A 151 -13.00 2.75 -21.64
C GLN A 151 -12.59 1.84 -20.48
N ILE A 152 -12.58 0.51 -20.67
CA ILE A 152 -12.12 -0.45 -19.67
C ILE A 152 -10.65 -0.21 -19.31
N ARG A 153 -9.78 0.01 -20.30
CA ARG A 153 -8.36 0.32 -20.05
C ARG A 153 -8.17 1.64 -19.31
N LYS A 154 -8.92 2.70 -19.68
CA LYS A 154 -8.89 4.00 -18.98
C LYS A 154 -9.31 3.84 -17.51
N ARG A 155 -10.40 3.11 -17.25
CA ARG A 155 -10.87 2.81 -15.88
C ARG A 155 -9.84 1.99 -15.09
N ARG A 156 -9.23 0.97 -15.71
CA ARG A 156 -8.19 0.15 -15.07
C ARG A 156 -6.96 0.99 -14.67
N ARG A 157 -6.46 1.84 -15.57
CA ARG A 157 -5.34 2.76 -15.26
C ARG A 157 -5.69 3.74 -14.15
N ALA A 158 -6.89 4.34 -14.20
CA ALA A 158 -7.35 5.23 -13.14
C ALA A 158 -7.43 4.51 -11.78
N PHE A 159 -7.91 3.27 -11.76
CA PHE A 159 -7.97 2.45 -10.56
C PHE A 159 -6.58 2.07 -10.04
N GLU A 160 -5.62 1.76 -10.90
CA GLU A 160 -4.23 1.49 -10.51
C GLU A 160 -3.55 2.74 -9.91
N CYS A 161 -3.73 3.91 -10.53
CA CYS A 161 -3.27 5.19 -9.98
C CYS A 161 -3.91 5.49 -8.62
N TRP A 162 -5.21 5.22 -8.48
CA TRP A 162 -5.93 5.39 -7.22
C TRP A 162 -5.42 4.43 -6.13
N ARG A 163 -5.22 3.16 -6.46
CA ARG A 163 -4.69 2.13 -5.55
C ARG A 163 -3.29 2.49 -5.06
N THR A 164 -2.40 2.91 -5.96
CA THR A 164 -1.02 3.31 -5.60
C THR A 164 -1.01 4.56 -4.73
N TYR A 165 -1.86 5.55 -5.02
CA TYR A 165 -2.06 6.71 -4.15
C TYR A 165 -2.53 6.32 -2.75
N PHE A 166 -3.54 5.45 -2.63
CA PHE A 166 -4.03 4.98 -1.32
C PHE A 166 -2.98 4.20 -0.54
N GLN A 167 -2.20 3.36 -1.21
CA GLN A 167 -1.08 2.65 -0.57
C GLN A 167 0.00 3.61 -0.08
N LYS A 168 0.35 4.63 -0.87
CA LYS A 168 1.30 5.66 -0.47
C LYS A 168 0.77 6.44 0.74
N LYS A 169 -0.47 6.94 0.67
CA LYS A 169 -1.12 7.65 1.78
C LYS A 169 -1.18 6.81 3.06
N LYS A 170 -1.45 5.51 2.96
CA LYS A 170 -1.42 4.59 4.11
C LYS A 170 -0.02 4.46 4.70
N LYS A 171 1.03 4.36 3.87
CA LYS A 171 2.43 4.32 4.33
C LYS A 171 2.82 5.63 5.03
N ASP A 172 2.48 6.77 4.44
CA ASP A 172 2.76 8.09 4.99
C ASP A 172 2.06 8.27 6.36
N ASN A 173 0.80 7.83 6.48
CA ASN A 173 0.07 7.86 7.75
C ASN A 173 0.73 6.97 8.80
N ASN A 174 1.06 5.72 8.44
CA ASN A 174 1.74 4.79 9.36
C ASN A 174 3.10 5.33 9.83
N GLN A 175 3.84 6.02 8.96
CA GLN A 175 5.12 6.63 9.32
C GLN A 175 4.92 7.81 10.28
N SER A 176 3.91 8.66 10.03
CA SER A 176 3.53 9.74 10.95
C SER A 176 3.14 9.19 12.32
N ASP A 177 2.30 8.16 12.37
CA ASP A 177 1.87 7.50 13.60
C ASP A 177 3.06 6.90 14.36
N TYR A 178 4.01 6.30 13.65
CA TYR A 178 5.24 5.78 14.22
C TYR A 178 6.12 6.90 14.82
N CYS A 179 6.31 8.01 14.11
CA CYS A 179 7.06 9.15 14.59
C CYS A 179 6.44 9.77 15.85
N GLU A 180 5.11 9.93 15.87
CA GLU A 180 4.38 10.44 17.03
C GLU A 180 4.51 9.47 18.22
N PHE A 181 4.33 8.16 17.99
CA PHE A 181 4.53 7.15 19.02
C PHE A 181 5.94 7.20 19.61
N PHE A 182 6.97 7.24 18.75
CA PHE A 182 8.36 7.32 19.17
C PHE A 182 8.64 8.59 19.99
N TYR A 183 8.11 9.74 19.54
CA TYR A 183 8.23 11.01 20.25
C TYR A 183 7.59 10.97 21.63
N GLN A 184 6.35 10.45 21.74
CA GLN A 184 5.67 10.31 23.03
C GLN A 184 6.40 9.36 23.98
N GLN A 185 6.93 8.24 23.47
CA GLN A 185 7.74 7.33 24.28
C GLN A 185 9.04 8.01 24.75
N GLY A 186 9.69 8.80 23.89
CA GLY A 186 10.85 9.61 24.25
C GLY A 186 10.56 10.62 25.36
N ILE A 187 9.40 11.31 25.30
CA ILE A 187 8.95 12.21 26.37
C ILE A 187 8.73 11.44 27.67
N LYS A 188 8.02 10.31 27.63
CA LYS A 188 7.75 9.49 28.83
C LYS A 188 9.05 9.00 29.48
N ALA A 189 10.01 8.52 28.68
CA ALA A 189 11.30 8.07 29.18
C ALA A 189 12.10 9.21 29.84
N ARG A 190 12.12 10.42 29.23
CA ARG A 190 12.75 11.60 29.82
C ARG A 190 12.05 12.04 31.11
N GLY A 191 10.72 12.05 31.12
CA GLY A 191 9.91 12.36 32.30
C GLY A 191 10.18 11.40 33.45
N PHE A 192 10.26 10.10 33.16
CA PHE A 192 10.57 9.08 34.17
C PHE A 192 12.01 9.22 34.70
N LYS A 193 12.99 9.54 33.84
CA LYS A 193 14.37 9.80 34.27
C LYS A 193 14.46 11.02 35.19
N ALA A 194 13.75 12.10 34.85
CA ALA A 194 13.66 13.30 35.70
C ALA A 194 12.99 13.00 37.03
N PHE A 195 11.89 12.23 37.02
CA PHE A 195 11.22 11.76 38.24
C PHE A 195 12.14 10.92 39.12
N LYS A 196 12.91 9.99 38.54
CA LYS A 196 13.87 9.17 39.28
C LYS A 196 14.95 10.03 39.95
N LEU A 197 15.49 11.02 39.23
CA LEU A 197 16.46 11.97 39.78
C LEU A 197 15.83 12.80 40.91
N PHE A 198 14.60 13.28 40.72
CA PHE A 198 13.87 14.01 41.75
C PHE A 198 13.64 13.16 43.00
N ALA A 199 13.17 11.92 42.85
CA ALA A 199 12.95 11.00 43.97
C ALA A 199 14.27 10.69 44.72
N GLN A 200 15.37 10.53 43.98
CA GLN A 200 16.69 10.33 44.57
C GLN A 200 17.16 11.56 45.35
N VAL A 201 17.03 12.77 44.77
CA VAL A 201 17.40 14.02 45.44
C VAL A 201 16.52 14.27 46.67
N ALA A 202 15.21 14.02 46.57
CA ALA A 202 14.28 14.14 47.68
C ALA A 202 14.63 13.15 48.81
N GLY A 203 14.95 11.90 48.46
CA GLY A 203 15.42 10.88 49.41
C GLY A 203 16.72 11.28 50.10
N ASN A 204 17.71 11.77 49.34
CA ASN A 204 18.97 12.26 49.89
C ASN A 204 18.77 13.45 50.83
N ARG A 205 17.93 14.42 50.45
CA ARG A 205 17.60 15.58 51.30
C ARG A 205 16.92 15.14 52.60
N GLN A 206 16.04 14.14 52.53
CA GLN A 206 15.39 13.60 53.72
C GLN A 206 16.40 12.85 54.62
N TYR A 207 17.34 12.11 54.03
CA TYR A 207 18.42 11.46 54.77
C TYR A 207 19.32 12.48 55.46
N GLU A 208 19.76 13.52 54.74
CA GLU A 208 20.56 14.62 55.28
C GLU A 208 19.86 15.30 56.45
N LYS A 209 18.55 15.58 56.32
CA LYS A 209 17.74 16.11 57.43
C LYS A 209 17.75 15.18 58.65
N ARG A 210 17.53 13.87 58.47
CA ARG A 210 17.54 12.91 59.60
C ARG A 210 18.91 12.80 60.26
N VAL A 211 19.99 12.87 59.50
CA VAL A 211 21.36 12.85 60.03
C VAL A 211 21.63 14.13 60.83
N LYS A 212 21.24 15.28 60.29
CA LYS A 212 21.35 16.57 60.99
C LYS A 212 20.55 16.57 62.29
N ASP A 213 19.27 16.17 62.25
CA ASP A 213 18.40 16.09 63.43
C ASP A 213 18.99 15.14 64.50
N ARG A 214 19.64 14.03 64.09
CA ARG A 214 20.33 13.11 65.01
C ARG A 214 21.56 13.76 65.66
N ILE A 215 22.40 14.43 64.86
CA ILE A 215 23.59 15.13 65.37
C ILE A 215 23.17 16.24 66.34
N ASP A 216 22.18 17.04 65.97
CA ASP A 216 21.66 18.13 66.80
C ASP A 216 21.10 17.59 68.13
N LEU A 217 20.41 16.44 68.12
CA LEU A 217 19.95 15.77 69.34
C LEU A 217 21.12 15.30 70.21
N THR A 218 22.15 14.66 69.62
CA THR A 218 23.34 14.23 70.35
C THR A 218 24.10 15.40 70.96
N ILE A 219 24.28 16.50 70.22
CA ILE A 219 24.92 17.72 70.73
C ILE A 219 24.09 18.31 71.87
N THR A 220 22.77 18.40 71.72
CA THR A 220 21.88 18.91 72.75
C THR A 220 22.00 18.09 74.04
N HIS A 221 21.99 16.76 73.93
CA HIS A 221 22.17 15.87 75.08
C HIS A 221 23.53 16.07 75.75
N LEU A 222 24.62 16.13 74.99
CA LEU A 222 25.97 16.36 75.53
C LEU A 222 26.08 17.74 76.21
N VAL A 223 25.45 18.77 75.65
CA VAL A 223 25.42 20.11 76.26
C VAL A 223 24.65 20.10 77.57
N GLU A 224 23.52 19.40 77.63
CA GLU A 224 22.73 19.23 78.85
C GLU A 224 23.51 18.43 79.91
N GLU A 225 24.17 17.34 79.54
CA GLU A 225 25.05 16.58 80.44
C GLU A 225 26.16 17.46 81.01
N ARG A 226 26.88 18.22 80.17
CA ARG A 226 27.95 19.12 80.61
C ARG A 226 27.43 20.26 81.48
N LYS A 227 26.23 20.76 81.20
CA LYS A 227 25.56 21.75 82.03
C LYS A 227 25.24 21.17 83.42
N ASN A 228 24.69 19.95 83.46
CA ASN A 228 24.39 19.27 84.72
C ASN A 228 25.66 18.98 85.54
N GLU A 229 26.75 18.53 84.89
CA GLU A 229 28.07 18.35 85.53
C GLU A 229 28.61 19.65 86.11
N LYS A 230 28.51 20.75 85.34
CA LYS A 230 28.93 22.08 85.78
C LYS A 230 28.10 22.54 86.98
N ASP A 231 26.78 22.45 86.91
CA ASP A 231 25.87 22.88 87.97
C ASP A 231 26.12 22.06 89.26
N PHE A 232 26.42 20.77 89.13
CA PHE A 232 26.82 19.91 90.24
C PHE A 232 28.14 20.36 90.88
N LEU A 233 29.18 20.63 90.09
CA LEU A 233 30.46 21.12 90.61
C LEU A 233 30.33 22.49 91.27
N GLU A 234 29.54 23.40 90.68
CA GLU A 234 29.27 24.70 91.29
C GLU A 234 28.55 24.57 92.65
N ALA A 235 27.59 23.64 92.78
CA ALA A 235 26.93 23.37 94.04
C ALA A 235 27.91 22.84 95.10
N MET A 236 28.79 21.91 94.73
CA MET A 236 29.82 21.36 95.61
C MET A 236 30.82 22.43 96.07
N ILE A 237 31.26 23.32 95.16
CA ILE A 237 32.14 24.44 95.50
C ILE A 237 31.44 25.37 96.51
N ARG A 238 30.18 25.74 96.28
CA ARG A 238 29.41 26.60 97.22
C ARG A 238 29.29 25.97 98.60
N GLU A 239 29.08 24.66 98.67
CA GLU A 239 29.01 23.94 99.96
C GLU A 239 30.37 23.96 100.68
N LEU A 240 31.46 23.66 99.98
CA LEU A 240 32.83 23.70 100.56
C LEU A 240 33.24 25.10 101.00
N GLU A 241 32.91 26.13 100.21
CA GLU A 241 33.15 27.53 100.58
C GLU A 241 32.39 27.93 101.85
N GLU A 242 31.14 27.48 102.00
CA GLU A 242 30.37 27.76 103.21
C GLU A 242 30.89 26.97 104.41
N GLN A 243 31.28 25.70 104.24
CA GLN A 243 31.97 24.93 105.29
C GLN A 243 33.25 25.64 105.75
N TYR A 244 34.07 26.13 104.82
CA TYR A 244 35.29 26.87 105.13
C TYR A 244 34.99 28.21 105.84
N ARG A 245 33.96 28.95 105.40
CA ARG A 245 33.51 30.18 106.09
C ARG A 245 33.06 29.90 107.52
N ILE A 246 32.31 28.83 107.74
CA ILE A 246 31.89 28.39 109.07
C ILE A 246 33.13 28.04 109.91
N GLU A 247 34.11 27.33 109.34
CA GLU A 247 35.35 26.97 110.03
C GLU A 247 36.20 28.20 110.41
N LEU A 248 36.33 29.19 109.52
CA LEU A 248 37.01 30.45 109.82
C LEU A 248 36.30 31.23 110.93
N ARG A 249 34.96 31.32 110.90
CA ARG A 249 34.17 31.92 111.98
C ARG A 249 34.41 31.20 113.31
N LYS A 250 34.42 29.86 113.30
CA LYS A 250 34.74 29.03 114.48
C LYS A 250 36.14 29.34 115.03
N LYS A 251 37.16 29.37 114.17
CA LYS A 251 38.54 29.71 114.54
C LYS A 251 38.66 31.11 115.15
N ALA A 252 37.97 32.10 114.58
CA ALA A 252 37.95 33.46 115.11
C ALA A 252 37.29 33.55 116.49
N ILE A 253 36.16 32.87 116.70
CA ILE A 253 35.48 32.78 118.00
C ILE A 253 36.40 32.13 119.03
N LEU A 254 36.98 30.96 118.71
CA LEU A 254 37.86 30.23 119.62
C LEU A 254 39.09 31.07 120.00
N LYS A 255 39.73 31.73 119.02
CA LYS A 255 40.85 32.64 119.27
C LYS A 255 40.44 33.77 120.23
N SER A 256 39.30 34.42 119.99
CA SER A 256 38.80 35.47 120.87
C SER A 256 38.53 34.97 122.30
N GLN A 257 38.04 33.74 122.46
CA GLN A 257 37.83 33.13 123.77
C GLN A 257 39.15 32.81 124.47
N CYS A 258 40.12 32.23 123.77
CA CYS A 258 41.47 31.98 124.29
C CYS A 258 42.14 33.29 124.73
N ASP A 259 42.06 34.34 123.92
CA ASP A 259 42.63 35.66 124.22
C ASP A 259 41.98 36.28 125.49
N GLN A 260 40.65 36.15 125.65
CA GLN A 260 39.95 36.61 126.86
C GLN A 260 40.35 35.81 128.12
N ALA A 261 40.43 34.48 128.00
CA ALA A 261 40.82 33.59 129.09
C ALA A 261 42.26 33.86 129.55
N TYR A 262 43.17 34.11 128.60
CA TYR A 262 44.57 34.42 128.89
C TYR A 262 44.73 35.76 129.61
N LEU A 263 44.03 36.80 129.16
CA LEU A 263 44.18 38.16 129.71
C LEU A 263 43.42 38.40 131.01
N ARG A 264 42.27 37.76 131.23
CA ARG A 264 41.37 38.05 132.35
C ARG A 264 41.03 36.86 133.24
N GLY A 265 41.61 35.68 132.95
CA GLY A 265 41.28 34.42 133.61
C GLY A 265 40.01 33.77 133.06
N VAL A 266 39.88 32.45 133.25
CA VAL A 266 38.78 31.63 132.71
C VAL A 266 37.40 32.08 133.21
N SER A 267 37.33 32.65 134.42
CA SER A 267 36.10 33.17 135.02
C SER A 267 35.53 34.42 134.33
N ALA A 268 36.31 35.09 133.49
CA ALA A 268 35.88 36.29 132.77
C ALA A 268 35.22 36.01 131.41
N ILE A 269 35.14 34.74 130.98
CA ILE A 269 34.42 34.35 129.76
C ILE A 269 32.91 34.49 130.02
N SER A 270 32.29 35.48 129.38
CA SER A 270 30.84 35.73 129.50
C SER A 270 30.03 34.49 129.12
N MET A 271 29.00 34.19 129.92
CA MET A 271 28.05 33.09 129.66
C MET A 271 27.29 33.29 128.32
N GLU A 272 27.20 34.53 127.84
CA GLU A 272 26.62 34.90 126.54
C GLU A 272 27.60 34.62 125.38
N ALA A 273 28.92 34.82 125.60
CA ALA A 273 29.96 34.38 124.67
C ALA A 273 30.06 32.85 124.60
N LEU A 274 29.77 32.16 125.71
CA LEU A 274 29.58 30.71 125.74
C LEU A 274 28.30 30.27 125.02
N LYS A 275 27.19 31.02 125.08
CA LYS A 275 25.93 30.71 124.35
C LYS A 275 26.06 30.88 122.83
N MET A 276 26.71 31.95 122.38
CA MET A 276 27.09 32.11 120.96
C MET A 276 27.97 30.94 120.50
N SER A 277 28.89 30.48 121.34
CA SER A 277 29.69 29.29 121.07
C SER A 277 28.87 27.99 121.07
N HIS A 278 27.80 27.89 121.87
CA HIS A 278 27.05 26.64 122.05
C HIS A 278 26.20 26.28 120.83
N SER A 279 25.61 27.27 120.14
CA SER A 279 24.95 27.05 118.84
C SER A 279 25.96 26.60 117.78
N THR A 280 27.15 27.21 117.75
CA THR A 280 28.21 26.84 116.78
C THR A 280 28.93 25.53 117.15
N LEU A 281 28.96 25.15 118.44
CA LEU A 281 29.48 23.88 118.97
C LEU A 281 28.49 22.74 118.77
N GLN A 282 27.18 23.01 118.87
CA GLN A 282 26.16 22.00 118.61
C GLN A 282 26.16 21.62 117.12
N ASP A 283 26.40 22.59 116.23
CA ASP A 283 26.68 22.32 114.81
C ASP A 283 28.05 21.64 114.59
N TYR A 284 29.06 21.94 115.42
CA TYR A 284 30.36 21.24 115.42
C TYR A 284 30.21 19.74 115.74
N TYR A 285 29.40 19.39 116.74
CA TYR A 285 29.18 17.98 117.11
C TYR A 285 28.11 17.27 116.27
N LYS A 286 27.12 17.98 115.72
CA LYS A 286 26.20 17.39 114.72
C LYS A 286 26.89 17.09 113.39
N GLY A 287 27.84 17.92 112.96
CA GLY A 287 28.67 17.67 111.77
C GLY A 287 29.78 16.62 111.96
N MET A 288 30.18 16.31 113.19
CA MET A 288 31.07 15.19 113.52
C MET A 288 30.38 13.83 113.55
N LYS A 289 29.05 13.76 113.46
CA LYS A 289 28.41 12.52 113.05
C LYS A 289 28.72 12.37 111.56
N MET A 290 29.80 11.63 111.26
CA MET A 290 30.13 11.26 109.88
C MET A 290 28.81 10.89 109.20
N PRO A 291 28.47 11.50 108.04
CA PRO A 291 27.54 10.84 107.14
C PRO A 291 28.06 9.41 107.03
N SER A 292 27.23 8.39 107.30
CA SER A 292 27.65 7.00 107.16
C SER A 292 28.11 6.81 105.73
N TYR A 293 29.42 6.96 105.51
CA TYR A 293 30.06 6.85 104.22
C TYR A 293 30.17 5.35 104.00
N ASP A 294 29.17 4.79 103.32
CA ASP A 294 29.07 3.36 103.04
C ASP A 294 30.16 2.85 102.09
N GLY A 295 31.08 3.73 101.65
CA GLY A 295 32.17 3.40 100.74
C GLY A 295 31.72 3.02 99.33
N ASN A 296 30.41 2.82 99.12
CA ASN A 296 29.83 2.34 97.88
C ASN A 296 29.29 3.48 97.04
N ASN A 297 28.85 4.60 97.62
CA ASN A 297 28.00 5.49 96.84
C ASN A 297 28.70 6.43 95.83
N ILE A 298 29.91 6.96 96.01
CA ILE A 298 30.40 7.97 95.03
C ILE A 298 30.85 7.32 93.70
N LEU A 299 31.60 6.22 93.75
CA LEU A 299 32.05 5.54 92.54
C LEU A 299 30.88 4.82 91.85
N GLU A 300 29.95 4.22 92.62
CA GLU A 300 28.77 3.55 92.10
C GLU A 300 27.72 4.54 91.60
N GLN A 301 27.60 5.74 92.18
CA GLN A 301 26.74 6.82 91.68
C GLN A 301 27.34 7.49 90.42
N ILE A 302 28.67 7.67 90.35
CA ILE A 302 29.34 8.10 89.10
C ILE A 302 29.24 7.01 88.02
N MET A 303 29.36 5.73 88.39
CA MET A 303 29.16 4.60 87.48
C MET A 303 27.70 4.46 87.04
N ARG A 304 26.71 4.69 87.91
CA ARG A 304 25.27 4.72 87.56
C ARG A 304 24.94 5.90 86.65
N MET A 305 25.46 7.10 86.93
CA MET A 305 25.29 8.25 86.02
C MET A 305 25.97 8.02 84.65
N ARG A 306 27.03 7.21 84.57
CA ARG A 306 27.65 6.77 83.31
C ARG A 306 26.96 5.58 82.64
N GLN A 307 26.31 4.69 83.41
CA GLN A 307 25.57 3.54 82.88
C GLN A 307 24.18 3.93 82.39
N ASP A 308 23.51 4.89 83.03
CA ASP A 308 22.20 5.37 82.60
C ASP A 308 22.28 6.15 81.27
N THR A 309 23.43 6.76 80.97
CA THR A 309 23.71 7.44 79.70
C THR A 309 24.14 6.50 78.57
N SER A 310 24.53 5.26 78.89
CA SER A 310 24.87 4.23 77.88
C SER A 310 23.80 3.15 77.71
N SER A 311 22.78 3.10 78.57
CA SER A 311 21.75 2.03 78.55
C SER A 311 20.38 2.44 78.03
N GLN A 312 20.16 3.71 77.65
CA GLN A 312 19.05 4.08 76.76
C GLN A 312 19.46 4.04 75.28
N VAL A 313 20.20 3.00 74.88
CA VAL A 313 19.97 2.45 73.54
C VAL A 313 18.61 1.79 73.62
N VAL A 314 17.59 2.57 73.23
CA VAL A 314 16.25 2.12 72.91
C VAL A 314 16.37 0.76 72.20
N THR A 315 16.07 -0.32 72.93
CA THR A 315 15.57 -1.56 72.38
C THR A 315 14.20 -1.24 71.79
N GLN A 316 14.21 -0.49 70.68
CA GLN A 316 13.18 -0.60 69.69
C GLN A 316 13.23 -2.07 69.32
N GLN A 317 12.23 -2.81 69.81
CA GLN A 317 11.80 -4.02 69.16
C GLN A 317 11.64 -3.67 67.69
N VAL A 318 12.69 -3.94 66.92
CA VAL A 318 12.60 -4.16 65.50
C VAL A 318 11.70 -5.37 65.43
N ARG A 319 10.40 -5.10 65.27
CA ARG A 319 9.48 -6.04 64.66
C ARG A 319 10.12 -6.30 63.30
N VAL A 320 10.93 -7.35 63.24
CA VAL A 320 11.32 -8.01 62.00
C VAL A 320 9.98 -8.45 61.43
N VAL A 321 9.37 -7.56 60.66
CA VAL A 321 8.53 -7.98 59.55
C VAL A 321 9.51 -8.70 58.67
N THR A 322 9.60 -10.02 58.86
CA THR A 322 9.90 -10.95 57.79
C THR A 322 8.93 -10.60 56.69
N THR A 323 9.33 -9.65 55.84
CA THR A 323 8.95 -9.74 54.43
C THR A 323 9.54 -11.07 54.02
N GLU A 324 8.68 -12.08 54.00
CA GLU A 324 8.89 -13.24 53.16
C GLU A 324 9.39 -12.69 51.83
N THR A 325 10.68 -12.87 51.60
CA THR A 325 11.22 -12.98 50.26
C THR A 325 10.42 -14.09 49.62
N VAL A 326 9.30 -13.71 49.03
CA VAL A 326 8.76 -14.39 47.86
C VAL A 326 9.91 -14.35 46.88
N THR A 327 10.70 -15.42 46.89
CA THR A 327 11.46 -15.90 45.74
C THR A 327 10.44 -16.04 44.64
N ARG A 328 10.20 -14.92 43.96
CA ARG A 328 9.47 -14.87 42.72
C ARG A 328 10.41 -15.57 41.76
N ASP A 329 10.10 -16.84 41.52
CA ASP A 329 10.71 -17.66 40.49
C ASP A 329 10.98 -16.78 39.26
N VAL A 330 12.27 -16.58 39.00
CA VAL A 330 12.78 -16.16 37.70
C VAL A 330 12.67 -17.39 36.79
N ARG A 331 11.42 -17.78 36.49
CA ARG A 331 11.05 -18.88 35.59
C ARG A 331 9.73 -18.59 34.92
N ALA A 332 9.60 -17.41 34.34
CA ALA A 332 8.53 -17.09 33.39
C ALA A 332 8.95 -15.91 32.50
N ARG A 333 10.04 -16.09 31.75
CA ARG A 333 10.39 -15.20 30.63
C ARG A 333 11.23 -15.97 29.59
N SER A 334 10.66 -17.04 29.06
CA SER A 334 11.16 -17.70 27.84
C SER A 334 10.12 -17.82 26.73
N ASP A 335 8.84 -17.52 26.98
CA ASP A 335 7.77 -17.91 26.04
C ASP A 335 7.13 -16.71 25.31
N LEU A 336 7.72 -15.52 25.38
CA LEU A 336 7.25 -14.33 24.64
C LEU A 336 8.27 -13.81 23.60
N GLU A 337 9.13 -14.69 23.07
CA GLU A 337 10.00 -14.40 21.92
C GLU A 337 9.88 -15.42 20.77
N GLN A 338 8.82 -16.24 20.72
CA GLN A 338 8.57 -17.15 19.58
C GLN A 338 7.47 -16.70 18.59
N SER A 339 6.98 -15.46 18.65
CA SER A 339 5.88 -15.01 17.77
C SER A 339 6.28 -14.11 16.59
N PHE A 340 7.55 -13.75 16.42
CA PHE A 340 7.98 -12.87 15.32
C PHE A 340 9.16 -13.47 14.54
N GLY A 341 8.88 -14.48 13.71
CA GLY A 341 9.94 -15.07 12.89
C GLY A 341 9.55 -16.24 12.01
N LYS A 342 8.46 -16.16 11.24
CA LYS A 342 8.29 -16.96 10.01
C LYS A 342 7.62 -16.12 8.93
N THR A 343 8.41 -15.26 8.31
CA THR A 343 8.11 -14.72 6.98
C THR A 343 8.76 -15.66 5.98
N GLN A 344 7.92 -16.33 5.19
CA GLN A 344 8.31 -17.21 4.09
C GLN A 344 9.23 -16.46 3.10
N GLN A 345 10.33 -17.12 2.74
CA GLN A 345 10.91 -17.04 1.39
C GLN A 345 10.53 -18.32 0.66
#